data_AF-A0A1C3NSZ8-F1
#
_entry.id   AF-A0A1C3NSZ8-F1
#
_cell.length_a   1.000
_cell.length_b   1.000
_cell.length_c   1.000
_cell.angle_alpha   90.00
_cell.angle_beta   90.00
_cell.angle_gamma   90.00
#
_symmetry.space_group_name_H-M   'P 1'
#
loop_
_entity.id
_entity.type
_entity.pdbx_description
1 polymer ?
#
loop_
_entity_poly.entity_id
_entity_poly.type
_entity_poly.pdbx_seq_one_letter_code
_entity_poly.pdbx_strand_id
1 'polypeptide(L)'
;MATHADAFGPLPPMLVDAIGVGAGRRDTPGRPNVVRLVVGSAPIPNPPASIPTTGTGIPLSRVSQAPSALVTEIPTPPFPPADVPAPGAPASEIHAPEIHASGAFTTDLPAAVDELLIETNVDDLDPRAWPEIMATLLAAGARDAWLTPMLMKKGRPAHTLSVLVQQPHADAVRRLVFLHTPTLGLRETAVGKRALDRAYHSVDVGGETIAVKIGMLADGRVVTAQPEWDDVQQAATRLGQPTRWVLAAATAAALNTDGPSFP
;
A
#
# COMPACT_ATOMS: atom_id res chain seq x y z
N MET A 1 4.95 17.19 -19.44
CA MET A 1 4.23 16.34 -20.40
C MET A 1 2.81 16.85 -20.46
N ALA A 2 2.42 17.50 -21.57
CA ALA A 2 1.06 17.96 -21.79
C ALA A 2 0.43 17.00 -22.80
N THR A 3 -0.66 16.34 -22.42
CA THR A 3 -1.45 15.51 -23.33
C THR A 3 -2.79 16.21 -23.56
N HIS A 4 -3.26 16.19 -24.79
CA HIS A 4 -4.57 16.71 -25.14
C HIS A 4 -5.62 15.64 -24.85
N ALA A 5 -6.82 16.04 -24.41
CA ALA A 5 -7.95 15.13 -24.27
C ALA A 5 -8.74 15.13 -25.59
N ASP A 6 -9.07 13.94 -26.10
CA ASP A 6 -9.83 13.77 -27.35
C ASP A 6 -11.35 13.67 -27.10
N ALA A 7 -11.77 13.36 -25.87
CA ALA A 7 -13.18 13.28 -25.47
C ALA A 7 -13.37 13.57 -23.96
N PHE A 8 -14.61 13.88 -23.55
CA PHE A 8 -15.01 14.01 -22.15
C PHE A 8 -16.23 13.12 -21.86
N GLY A 9 -16.26 12.51 -20.67
CA GLY A 9 -17.32 11.55 -20.32
C GLY A 9 -17.01 10.79 -19.02
N PRO A 10 -17.77 9.73 -18.71
CA PRO A 10 -17.46 8.82 -17.61
C PRO A 10 -16.11 8.12 -17.84
N LEU A 11 -15.48 7.63 -16.76
CA LEU A 11 -14.24 6.87 -16.86
C LEU A 11 -14.49 5.62 -17.72
N PRO A 12 -13.70 5.35 -18.77
CA PRO A 12 -13.87 4.15 -19.57
C PRO A 12 -13.57 2.91 -18.72
N PRO A 13 -14.14 1.74 -19.05
CA PRO A 13 -13.69 0.47 -18.49
C PRO A 13 -12.18 0.32 -18.71
N MET A 14 -11.43 0.02 -17.66
CA MET A 14 -9.97 -0.10 -17.70
C MET A 14 -9.45 -0.91 -16.52
N LEU A 15 -8.27 -1.51 -16.68
CA LEU A 15 -7.46 -2.02 -15.56
C LEU A 15 -6.59 -0.87 -15.07
N VAL A 16 -6.68 -0.54 -13.78
CA VAL A 16 -5.98 0.61 -13.20
C VAL A 16 -4.55 0.23 -12.85
N ASP A 17 -3.59 0.93 -13.44
CA ASP A 17 -2.15 0.75 -13.18
C ASP A 17 -1.65 1.74 -12.13
N ALA A 18 -2.11 2.99 -12.17
CA ALA A 18 -1.71 4.03 -11.22
C ALA A 18 -2.77 5.14 -11.08
N ILE A 19 -2.79 5.80 -9.92
CA ILE A 19 -3.64 6.97 -9.65
C ILE A 19 -2.77 8.10 -9.11
N GLY A 20 -2.97 9.30 -9.64
CA GLY A 20 -2.31 10.52 -9.16
C GLY A 20 -3.32 11.66 -8.97
N VAL A 21 -3.01 12.57 -8.04
CA VAL A 21 -3.80 13.78 -7.81
C VAL A 21 -2.87 14.99 -7.89
N GLY A 22 -3.31 16.06 -8.55
CA GLY A 22 -2.57 17.31 -8.67
C GLY A 22 -3.49 18.51 -8.43
N ALA A 23 -2.97 19.53 -7.75
CA ALA A 23 -3.66 20.80 -7.58
C ALA A 23 -3.10 21.84 -8.58
N GLY A 24 -3.99 22.52 -9.29
CA GLY A 24 -3.64 23.60 -10.21
C GLY A 24 -3.45 24.93 -9.48
N ARG A 25 -2.63 25.83 -10.05
CA ARG A 25 -2.35 27.16 -9.47
C ARG A 25 -3.42 28.22 -9.73
N ARG A 26 -4.44 27.91 -10.55
CA ARG A 26 -5.56 28.82 -10.83
C ARG A 26 -6.56 28.74 -9.68
N ASP A 27 -6.82 29.88 -9.04
CA ASP A 27 -7.85 29.98 -8.02
C ASP A 27 -9.22 30.15 -8.68
N THR A 28 -10.21 29.36 -8.27
CA THR A 28 -11.58 29.41 -8.78
C THR A 28 -12.52 29.46 -7.57
N PRO A 29 -13.16 30.60 -7.28
CA PRO A 29 -14.00 30.75 -6.10
C PRO A 29 -15.05 29.64 -5.99
N GLY A 30 -15.10 29.00 -4.82
CA GLY A 30 -16.06 27.93 -4.52
C GLY A 30 -15.80 26.59 -5.21
N ARG A 31 -14.68 26.41 -5.92
CA ARG A 31 -14.34 25.16 -6.62
C ARG A 31 -12.87 24.80 -6.43
N PRO A 32 -12.54 23.67 -5.78
CA PRO A 32 -11.16 23.18 -5.72
C PRO A 32 -10.62 22.94 -7.12
N ASN A 33 -9.46 23.53 -7.43
CA ASN A 33 -8.76 23.30 -8.70
C ASN A 33 -7.89 22.05 -8.58
N VAL A 34 -8.53 20.88 -8.57
CA VAL A 34 -7.87 19.59 -8.38
C VAL A 34 -8.15 18.71 -9.60
N VAL A 35 -7.11 18.04 -10.09
CA VAL A 35 -7.17 17.05 -11.16
C VAL A 35 -6.78 15.70 -10.58
N ARG A 36 -7.57 14.68 -10.87
CA ARG A 36 -7.21 13.28 -10.63
C ARG A 36 -6.90 12.61 -11.96
N LEU A 37 -5.72 12.05 -12.07
CA LEU A 37 -5.28 11.23 -13.19
C LEU A 37 -5.43 9.76 -12.80
N VAL A 38 -6.11 8.99 -13.64
CA VAL A 38 -6.13 7.52 -13.55
C VAL A 38 -5.41 7.01 -14.79
N VAL A 39 -4.32 6.28 -14.60
CA VAL A 39 -3.56 5.63 -15.66
C VAL A 39 -3.90 4.16 -15.64
N GLY A 40 -4.15 3.60 -16.80
CA GLY A 40 -4.46 2.20 -16.93
C GLY A 40 -4.59 1.80 -18.39
N SER A 41 -4.70 0.51 -18.59
CA SER A 41 -4.85 -0.10 -19.90
C SER A 41 -6.31 -0.46 -20.17
N ALA A 42 -6.70 -0.40 -21.44
CA ALA A 42 -7.97 -0.97 -21.85
C ALA A 42 -8.01 -2.44 -21.42
N PRO A 43 -9.15 -2.95 -20.92
CA PRO A 43 -9.29 -4.37 -20.66
C PRO A 43 -8.96 -5.08 -21.97
N ILE A 44 -8.10 -6.10 -21.91
CA ILE A 44 -7.87 -6.96 -23.06
C ILE A 44 -9.26 -7.50 -23.42
N PRO A 45 -9.79 -7.22 -24.63
CA PRO A 45 -11.02 -7.86 -25.07
C PRO A 45 -10.78 -9.35 -24.91
N ASN A 46 -11.67 -10.06 -24.20
CA ASN A 46 -11.55 -11.51 -24.10
C ASN A 46 -11.27 -12.04 -25.50
N PRO A 47 -10.13 -12.73 -25.74
CA PRO A 47 -9.93 -13.37 -27.02
C PRO A 47 -11.15 -14.26 -27.24
N PRO A 48 -11.75 -14.28 -28.44
CA PRO A 48 -12.85 -15.17 -28.71
C PRO A 48 -12.44 -16.58 -28.28
N ALA A 49 -13.29 -17.24 -27.50
CA ALA A 49 -13.07 -18.62 -27.12
C ALA A 49 -12.87 -19.43 -28.42
N SER A 50 -11.72 -20.09 -28.50
CA SER A 50 -11.21 -20.92 -29.61
C SER A 50 -10.64 -20.21 -30.85
N ILE A 51 -9.32 -20.33 -31.03
CA ILE A 51 -8.70 -20.38 -32.36
C ILE A 51 -8.67 -21.87 -32.74
N PRO A 52 -9.25 -22.31 -33.87
CA PRO A 52 -9.04 -23.68 -34.34
C PRO A 52 -7.58 -23.85 -34.77
N THR A 53 -6.85 -24.71 -34.07
CA THR A 53 -5.50 -25.14 -34.45
C THR A 53 -5.60 -26.16 -35.59
N THR A 54 -4.80 -26.03 -36.65
CA THR A 54 -4.53 -27.16 -37.54
C THR A 54 -3.56 -28.13 -36.84
N GLY A 55 -3.62 -29.43 -37.17
CA GLY A 55 -2.98 -30.55 -36.45
C GLY A 55 -1.45 -30.57 -36.27
N THR A 56 -0.77 -29.43 -36.33
CA THR A 56 0.68 -29.29 -36.07
C THR A 56 1.07 -28.10 -35.17
N GLY A 57 0.12 -27.35 -34.60
CA GLY A 57 0.39 -26.55 -33.39
C GLY A 57 1.28 -25.30 -33.50
N ILE A 58 1.44 -24.70 -34.68
CA ILE A 58 2.28 -23.48 -34.85
C ILE A 58 1.41 -22.27 -35.26
N PRO A 59 1.36 -21.18 -34.48
CA PRO A 59 0.77 -19.92 -34.94
C PRO A 59 1.72 -19.13 -35.84
N LEU A 60 1.19 -18.66 -36.98
CA LEU A 60 1.89 -17.82 -37.97
C LEU A 60 2.07 -16.36 -37.50
N SER A 61 3.15 -15.78 -37.99
CA SER A 61 3.90 -14.60 -37.56
C SER A 61 3.23 -13.22 -37.57
N ARG A 62 3.77 -12.37 -36.69
CA ARG A 62 3.92 -10.90 -36.69
C ARG A 62 3.68 -10.18 -38.03
N VAL A 63 2.92 -9.06 -38.00
CA VAL A 63 3.23 -7.83 -38.77
C VAL A 63 2.87 -6.58 -37.95
N SER A 64 3.78 -5.62 -38.01
CA SER A 64 3.79 -4.24 -37.52
C SER A 64 2.64 -3.36 -38.05
N GLN A 65 2.07 -2.49 -37.20
CA GLN A 65 1.83 -1.04 -37.42
C GLN A 65 0.72 -0.50 -36.49
N ALA A 66 0.95 0.67 -35.92
CA ALA A 66 -0.06 1.60 -35.42
C ALA A 66 0.23 2.98 -36.06
N PRO A 67 -0.68 3.98 -36.05
CA PRO A 67 -2.12 3.95 -35.77
C PRO A 67 -2.96 4.63 -36.89
N SER A 68 -4.26 4.38 -36.93
CA SER A 68 -5.24 5.37 -37.42
C SER A 68 -6.62 5.05 -36.87
N ALA A 69 -7.23 6.07 -36.26
CA ALA A 69 -8.56 6.03 -35.72
C ALA A 69 -9.59 5.83 -36.84
N LEU A 70 -10.42 4.80 -36.69
CA LEU A 70 -11.67 4.63 -37.42
C LEU A 70 -12.77 4.52 -36.37
N VAL A 71 -13.52 5.61 -36.21
CA VAL A 71 -14.79 5.62 -35.51
C VAL A 71 -15.73 4.71 -36.29
N THR A 72 -16.12 3.59 -35.70
CA THR A 72 -17.25 2.79 -36.18
C THR A 72 -18.25 2.74 -35.06
N GLU A 73 -19.46 3.26 -35.30
CA GLU A 73 -20.61 3.05 -34.40
C GLU A 73 -20.82 1.55 -34.20
N ILE A 74 -20.77 1.09 -32.94
CA ILE A 74 -21.10 -0.29 -32.59
C ILE A 74 -22.60 -0.31 -32.27
N PRO A 75 -23.44 -1.07 -33.00
CA PRO A 75 -24.85 -1.22 -32.68
C PRO A 75 -24.99 -2.00 -31.37
N THR A 76 -25.89 -1.56 -30.49
CA THR A 76 -26.27 -2.29 -29.27
C THR A 76 -26.86 -3.66 -29.64
N PRO A 77 -26.25 -4.78 -29.23
CA PRO A 77 -26.86 -6.09 -29.43
C PRO A 77 -28.06 -6.28 -28.47
N PRO A 78 -29.11 -7.02 -28.88
CA PRO A 78 -30.24 -7.32 -28.02
C PRO A 78 -29.81 -8.27 -26.89
N PHE A 79 -30.22 -7.98 -25.66
CA PHE A 79 -30.09 -8.92 -24.54
C PHE A 79 -30.97 -10.16 -24.79
N PRO A 80 -30.42 -11.39 -24.85
CA PRO A 80 -31.22 -12.58 -24.67
C PRO A 80 -31.56 -12.75 -23.17
N PRO A 81 -32.71 -13.36 -22.82
CA PRO A 81 -33.08 -13.58 -21.42
C PRO A 81 -32.13 -14.58 -20.77
N ALA A 82 -31.83 -14.35 -19.49
CA ALA A 82 -30.94 -15.19 -18.70
C ALA A 82 -31.55 -16.58 -18.44
N ASP A 83 -30.91 -17.63 -18.94
CA ASP A 83 -31.09 -18.98 -18.40
C ASP A 83 -30.27 -19.09 -17.12
N VAL A 84 -30.95 -19.00 -15.98
CA VAL A 84 -30.39 -19.34 -14.66
C VAL A 84 -30.43 -20.86 -14.52
N PRO A 85 -29.31 -21.57 -14.38
CA PRO A 85 -29.35 -23.00 -14.09
C PRO A 85 -29.86 -23.23 -12.65
N ALA A 86 -30.76 -24.19 -12.50
CA ALA A 86 -31.31 -24.62 -11.22
C ALA A 86 -30.23 -25.23 -10.29
N PRO A 87 -30.38 -25.13 -8.96
CA PRO A 87 -29.41 -25.66 -8.00
C PRO A 87 -29.52 -27.19 -7.94
N GLY A 88 -28.43 -27.93 -8.18
CA GLY A 88 -28.42 -29.38 -7.91
C GLY A 88 -27.50 -30.29 -8.72
N ALA A 89 -26.27 -29.89 -9.10
CA ALA A 89 -25.28 -30.84 -9.62
C ALA A 89 -24.11 -31.00 -8.62
N PRO A 90 -23.64 -32.23 -8.31
CA PRO A 90 -22.61 -32.44 -7.31
C PRO A 90 -21.27 -31.91 -7.80
N ALA A 91 -20.58 -31.18 -6.93
CA ALA A 91 -19.22 -30.72 -7.18
C ALA A 91 -18.30 -31.95 -7.31
N SER A 92 -17.71 -32.14 -8.49
CA SER A 92 -16.58 -33.06 -8.65
C SER A 92 -15.43 -32.56 -7.78
N GLU A 93 -15.03 -33.35 -6.79
CA GLU A 93 -13.90 -33.06 -5.90
C GLU A 93 -12.64 -32.80 -6.72
N ILE A 94 -12.20 -31.55 -6.72
CA ILE A 94 -10.87 -31.18 -7.17
C ILE A 94 -9.94 -31.60 -6.04
N HIS A 95 -9.20 -32.70 -6.25
CA HIS A 95 -8.21 -33.16 -5.28
C HIS A 95 -7.05 -32.15 -5.26
N ALA A 96 -7.04 -31.28 -4.25
CA ALA A 96 -5.89 -30.44 -3.97
C ALA A 96 -4.71 -31.34 -3.60
N PRO A 97 -3.49 -31.10 -4.10
CA PRO A 97 -2.34 -31.93 -3.74
C PRO A 97 -2.14 -31.84 -2.22
N GLU A 98 -2.09 -33.00 -1.55
CA GLU A 98 -1.75 -33.10 -0.13
C GLU A 98 -0.34 -32.56 0.08
N ILE A 99 -0.25 -31.34 0.58
CA ILE A 99 0.99 -30.81 1.14
C ILE A 99 1.18 -31.55 2.46
N HIS A 100 2.08 -32.54 2.47
CA HIS A 100 2.51 -33.19 3.71
C HIS A 100 3.11 -32.11 4.63
N ALA A 101 2.31 -31.62 5.57
CA ALA A 101 2.73 -30.73 6.64
C ALA A 101 3.63 -31.51 7.61
N SER A 102 4.90 -31.71 7.25
CA SER A 102 5.92 -32.14 8.20
C SER A 102 6.47 -30.91 8.92
N GLY A 103 6.04 -30.72 10.17
CA GLY A 103 6.61 -29.76 11.11
C GLY A 103 5.63 -28.67 11.52
N ALA A 104 5.33 -28.57 12.81
CA ALA A 104 4.53 -27.50 13.38
C ALA A 104 5.25 -26.14 13.23
N PHE A 105 4.94 -25.39 12.18
CA PHE A 105 5.40 -24.01 11.95
C PHE A 105 4.65 -22.98 12.81
N THR A 106 3.82 -23.41 13.77
CA THR A 106 2.95 -22.50 14.53
C THR A 106 3.63 -21.89 15.76
N THR A 107 4.82 -22.35 16.14
CA THR A 107 5.45 -22.05 17.43
C THR A 107 6.50 -20.93 17.41
N ASP A 108 6.83 -20.37 16.25
CA ASP A 108 7.87 -19.34 16.09
C ASP A 108 7.33 -17.90 15.95
N LEU A 109 6.02 -17.76 15.76
CA LEU A 109 5.38 -16.45 15.63
C LEU A 109 5.40 -15.69 16.96
N PRO A 110 5.71 -14.38 16.93
CA PRO A 110 5.66 -13.55 18.12
C PRO A 110 4.28 -13.54 18.80
N ALA A 111 4.31 -13.43 20.13
CA ALA A 111 3.12 -13.19 20.91
C ALA A 111 2.45 -11.87 20.48
N ALA A 112 1.12 -11.86 20.52
CA ALA A 112 0.38 -10.62 20.30
C ALA A 112 0.48 -9.73 21.54
N VAL A 113 0.65 -8.43 21.32
CA VAL A 113 0.55 -7.39 22.34
C VAL A 113 -0.77 -6.66 22.15
N ASP A 114 -1.52 -6.47 23.23
CA ASP A 114 -2.79 -5.75 23.21
C ASP A 114 -2.57 -4.24 23.08
N GLU A 115 -3.24 -3.66 22.09
CA GLU A 115 -3.24 -2.24 21.76
C GLU A 115 -4.67 -1.75 21.52
N LEU A 116 -4.85 -0.44 21.53
CA LEU A 116 -6.06 0.24 21.15
C LEU A 116 -5.82 1.04 19.88
N LEU A 117 -6.71 0.88 18.91
CA LEU A 117 -6.86 1.79 17.79
C LEU A 117 -7.92 2.82 18.16
N ILE A 118 -7.49 4.05 18.40
CA ILE A 118 -8.36 5.20 18.68
C ILE A 118 -8.55 5.96 17.37
N GLU A 119 -9.79 6.23 17.00
CA GLU A 119 -10.07 6.98 15.78
C GLU A 119 -11.11 8.08 15.97
N THR A 120 -10.99 9.14 15.17
CA THR A 120 -12.00 10.18 15.07
C THR A 120 -11.99 10.83 13.68
N ASN A 121 -13.14 11.30 13.22
CA ASN A 121 -13.26 11.98 11.93
C ASN A 121 -13.28 13.49 12.17
N VAL A 122 -12.48 14.24 11.41
CA VAL A 122 -12.30 15.68 11.58
C VAL A 122 -12.39 16.37 10.22
N ASP A 123 -13.42 17.18 10.03
CA ASP A 123 -13.66 18.00 8.82
C ASP A 123 -13.44 19.50 9.05
N ASP A 124 -13.52 19.98 10.29
CA ASP A 124 -13.49 21.40 10.64
C ASP A 124 -12.15 21.82 11.33
N LEU A 125 -11.00 21.39 10.79
CA LEU A 125 -9.65 21.72 11.32
C LEU A 125 -8.72 22.30 10.22
N ASP A 126 -7.90 23.30 10.56
CA ASP A 126 -6.83 23.78 9.66
C ASP A 126 -5.81 22.66 9.39
N PRO A 127 -5.57 22.26 8.13
CA PRO A 127 -4.66 21.16 7.81
C PRO A 127 -3.23 21.35 8.30
N ARG A 128 -2.80 22.60 8.55
CA ARG A 128 -1.45 22.91 9.06
C ARG A 128 -1.26 22.50 10.52
N ALA A 129 -2.34 22.23 11.26
CA ALA A 129 -2.26 21.76 12.64
C ALA A 129 -1.80 20.30 12.75
N TRP A 130 -2.05 19.47 11.72
CA TRP A 130 -1.83 18.04 11.80
C TRP A 130 -0.41 17.61 12.20
N PRO A 131 0.68 18.18 11.65
CA PRO A 131 2.03 17.77 12.05
C PRO A 131 2.30 17.94 13.55
N GLU A 132 1.85 19.04 14.15
CA GLU A 132 2.00 19.30 15.59
C GLU A 132 1.18 18.31 16.42
N ILE A 133 -0.05 18.04 15.99
CA ILE A 133 -0.94 17.08 16.66
C ILE A 133 -0.32 15.68 16.65
N MET A 134 0.14 15.22 15.49
CA MET A 134 0.77 13.92 15.34
C MET A 134 2.02 13.81 16.22
N ALA A 135 2.90 14.84 16.20
CA ALA A 135 4.08 14.87 17.04
C ALA A 135 3.73 14.84 18.55
N THR A 136 2.71 15.60 18.97
CA THR A 136 2.22 15.63 20.35
C THR A 136 1.69 14.27 20.81
N LEU A 137 0.94 13.57 19.95
CA LEU A 137 0.41 12.23 20.26
C LEU A 137 1.52 11.20 20.37
N LEU A 138 2.49 11.20 19.45
CA LEU A 138 3.66 10.32 19.49
C LEU A 138 4.49 10.57 20.76
N ALA A 139 4.74 11.84 21.11
CA ALA A 139 5.44 12.22 22.33
C ALA A 139 4.71 11.77 23.62
N ALA A 140 3.38 11.65 23.57
CA ALA A 140 2.56 11.18 24.68
C ALA A 140 2.49 9.64 24.80
N GLY A 141 3.20 8.90 23.93
CA GLY A 141 3.28 7.45 23.98
C GLY A 141 2.35 6.73 23.00
N ALA A 142 1.74 7.43 22.04
CA ALA A 142 1.19 6.76 20.87
C ALA A 142 2.31 6.03 20.12
N ARG A 143 2.05 4.79 19.72
CA ARG A 143 3.00 4.02 18.91
C ARG A 143 3.01 4.46 17.46
N ASP A 144 1.86 4.88 16.97
CA ASP A 144 1.69 5.38 15.63
C ASP A 144 0.49 6.33 15.58
N ALA A 145 0.53 7.28 14.66
CA ALA A 145 -0.56 8.19 14.38
C ALA A 145 -0.56 8.50 12.88
N TRP A 146 -1.71 8.41 12.23
CA TRP A 146 -1.83 8.67 10.79
C TRP A 146 -3.18 9.29 10.44
N LEU A 147 -3.26 9.81 9.22
CA LEU A 147 -4.45 10.43 8.67
C LEU A 147 -4.92 9.66 7.44
N THR A 148 -6.21 9.34 7.38
CA THR A 148 -6.86 8.80 6.18
C THR A 148 -7.81 9.86 5.61
N PRO A 149 -7.57 10.39 4.40
CA PRO A 149 -8.47 11.36 3.79
C PRO A 149 -9.81 10.70 3.43
N MET A 150 -10.91 11.41 3.68
CA MET A 150 -12.25 10.94 3.35
C MET A 150 -13.20 12.10 2.99
N LEU A 151 -14.37 11.75 2.48
CA LEU A 151 -15.49 12.67 2.31
C LEU A 151 -16.58 12.32 3.33
N MET A 152 -17.06 13.32 4.05
CA MET A 152 -18.20 13.21 4.95
C MET A 152 -19.50 13.67 4.27
N LYS A 153 -20.62 13.54 4.99
CA LYS A 153 -21.93 14.05 4.56
C LYS A 153 -21.83 15.52 4.10
N LYS A 154 -22.71 15.92 3.18
CA LYS A 154 -22.68 17.25 2.54
C LYS A 154 -21.40 17.53 1.72
N GLY A 155 -20.64 16.49 1.36
CA GLY A 155 -19.47 16.60 0.50
C GLY A 155 -18.25 17.24 1.17
N ARG A 156 -18.20 17.24 2.50
CA ARG A 156 -17.13 17.88 3.27
C ARG A 156 -15.86 17.02 3.23
N PRO A 157 -14.71 17.55 2.75
CA PRO A 157 -13.42 16.90 2.93
C PRO A 157 -13.08 16.78 4.41
N ALA A 158 -12.58 15.62 4.82
CA ALA A 158 -12.24 15.33 6.20
C ALA A 158 -11.02 14.40 6.26
N HIS A 159 -10.46 14.24 7.45
CA HIS A 159 -9.50 13.18 7.75
C HIS A 159 -10.04 12.32 8.90
N THR A 160 -9.88 11.01 8.77
CA THR A 160 -9.86 10.14 9.94
C THR A 160 -8.47 10.24 10.56
N LEU A 161 -8.39 10.74 11.78
CA LEU A 161 -7.23 10.54 12.64
C LEU A 161 -7.31 9.16 13.25
N SER A 162 -6.28 8.35 13.07
CA SER A 162 -6.14 7.03 13.67
C SER A 162 -4.87 7.02 14.52
N VAL A 163 -4.97 6.54 15.76
CA VAL A 163 -3.88 6.52 16.74
C VAL A 163 -3.80 5.13 17.35
N LEU A 164 -2.64 4.49 17.24
CA LEU A 164 -2.36 3.19 17.82
C LEU A 164 -1.62 3.38 19.14
N VAL A 165 -2.17 2.87 20.25
CA VAL A 165 -1.66 3.15 21.59
C VAL A 165 -1.83 1.97 22.54
N GLN A 166 -0.91 1.80 23.49
CA GLN A 166 -1.07 0.82 24.58
C GLN A 166 -1.85 1.39 25.76
N GLN A 167 -2.52 0.52 26.51
CA GLN A 167 -3.36 0.90 27.66
C GLN A 167 -2.75 1.93 28.63
N PRO A 168 -1.46 1.84 29.04
CA PRO A 168 -0.89 2.80 29.99
C PRO A 168 -0.87 4.26 29.49
N HIS A 169 -0.90 4.48 28.18
CA HIS A 169 -0.86 5.81 27.57
C HIS A 169 -2.21 6.25 26.98
N ALA A 170 -3.21 5.37 26.98
CA ALA A 170 -4.45 5.58 26.24
C ALA A 170 -5.23 6.81 26.76
N ASP A 171 -5.30 7.03 28.07
CA ASP A 171 -6.01 8.19 28.64
C ASP A 171 -5.33 9.52 28.31
N ALA A 172 -4.00 9.55 28.30
CA ALA A 172 -3.24 10.73 27.88
C ALA A 172 -3.51 11.06 26.41
N VAL A 173 -3.49 10.05 25.55
CA VAL A 173 -3.79 10.18 24.12
C VAL A 173 -5.23 10.65 23.89
N ARG A 174 -6.24 10.03 24.53
CA ARG A 174 -7.65 10.46 24.44
C ARG A 174 -7.80 11.94 24.79
N ARG A 175 -7.20 12.37 25.91
CA ARG A 175 -7.24 13.77 26.35
C ARG A 175 -6.62 14.71 25.31
N LEU A 176 -5.49 14.34 24.72
CA LEU A 176 -4.82 15.16 23.71
C LEU A 176 -5.61 15.23 22.41
N VAL A 177 -6.26 14.14 21.98
CA VAL A 177 -7.15 14.16 20.81
C VAL A 177 -8.29 15.18 21.02
N PHE A 178 -8.94 15.19 22.18
CA PHE A 178 -9.97 16.18 22.49
C PHE A 178 -9.43 17.61 22.64
N LEU A 179 -8.20 17.78 23.15
CA LEU A 179 -7.61 19.10 23.36
C LEU A 179 -7.19 19.76 22.04
N HIS A 180 -6.68 18.96 21.10
CA HIS A 180 -6.05 19.47 19.89
C HIS A 180 -6.89 19.32 18.62
N THR A 181 -8.07 18.71 18.70
CA THR A 181 -9.01 18.59 17.57
C THR A 181 -10.39 19.10 17.97
N PRO A 182 -11.23 19.56 17.02
CA PRO A 182 -12.59 19.98 17.30
C PRO A 182 -13.55 18.79 17.51
N THR A 183 -13.03 17.57 17.64
CA THR A 183 -13.88 16.39 17.71
C THR A 183 -14.69 16.35 19.00
N LEU A 184 -15.93 15.87 18.90
CA LEU A 184 -16.81 15.66 20.04
C LEU A 184 -16.77 14.21 20.57
N GLY A 185 -16.10 13.32 19.84
CA GLY A 185 -16.03 11.91 20.23
C GLY A 185 -14.93 11.16 19.50
N LEU A 186 -14.56 10.03 20.09
CA LEU A 186 -13.65 9.05 19.51
C LEU A 186 -14.30 7.67 19.55
N ARG A 187 -13.85 6.80 18.66
CA ARG A 187 -14.17 5.37 18.65
C ARG A 187 -12.90 4.59 18.93
N GLU A 188 -13.03 3.45 19.58
CA GLU A 188 -11.89 2.64 19.99
C GLU A 188 -12.12 1.18 19.65
N THR A 189 -11.07 0.50 19.21
CA THR A 189 -11.10 -0.94 18.93
C THR A 189 -9.85 -1.58 19.51
N ALA A 190 -10.04 -2.66 20.28
CA ALA A 190 -8.92 -3.48 20.74
C ALA A 190 -8.30 -4.22 19.55
N VAL A 191 -6.98 -4.12 19.41
CA VAL A 191 -6.22 -4.76 18.34
C VAL A 191 -5.03 -5.51 18.92
N GLY A 192 -4.74 -6.69 18.37
CA GLY A 192 -3.57 -7.48 18.74
C GLY A 192 -2.44 -7.25 17.72
N LYS A 193 -1.27 -6.84 18.20
CA LYS A 193 -0.08 -6.64 17.37
C LYS A 193 0.93 -7.75 17.58
N ARG A 194 1.29 -8.50 16.53
CA ARG A 194 2.43 -9.41 16.54
C ARG A 194 3.59 -8.74 15.81
N ALA A 195 4.72 -8.60 16.47
CA ALA A 195 5.91 -7.96 15.92
C ALA A 195 7.13 -8.83 16.19
N LEU A 196 8.02 -8.94 15.21
CA LEU A 196 9.31 -9.61 15.35
C LEU A 196 10.14 -8.93 16.44
N ASP A 197 10.98 -9.72 17.11
CA ASP A 197 12.04 -9.15 17.94
C ASP A 197 13.00 -8.39 17.04
N ARG A 198 13.50 -7.26 17.53
CA ARG A 198 14.35 -6.38 16.75
C ARG A 198 15.68 -6.13 17.43
N ALA A 199 16.74 -6.15 16.64
CA ALA A 199 18.08 -5.76 17.03
C ALA A 199 18.66 -4.81 15.98
N TYR A 200 19.73 -4.12 16.34
CA TYR A 200 20.49 -3.28 15.42
C TYR A 200 21.90 -3.85 15.30
N HIS A 201 22.34 -4.04 14.06
CA HIS A 201 23.71 -4.36 13.70
C HIS A 201 24.28 -3.23 12.86
N SER A 202 25.58 -2.96 12.92
CA SER A 202 26.18 -1.89 12.12
C SER A 202 27.07 -2.48 11.04
N VAL A 203 27.00 -1.93 9.83
CA VAL A 203 27.87 -2.27 8.71
C VAL A 203 28.71 -1.08 8.30
N ASP A 204 29.93 -1.33 7.81
CA ASP A 204 30.78 -0.31 7.19
C ASP A 204 30.54 -0.27 5.69
N VAL A 205 30.28 0.92 5.16
CA VAL A 205 30.24 1.18 3.73
C VAL A 205 31.18 2.34 3.42
N GLY A 206 32.39 2.01 2.98
CA GLY A 206 33.37 3.03 2.58
C GLY A 206 33.84 3.91 3.74
N GLY A 207 33.94 3.35 4.95
CA GLY A 207 34.31 4.10 6.16
C GLY A 207 33.13 4.77 6.87
N GLU A 208 31.90 4.61 6.36
CA GLU A 208 30.68 5.10 6.99
C GLU A 208 29.91 3.98 7.69
N THR A 209 29.61 4.20 8.96
CA THR A 209 28.81 3.28 9.77
C THR A 209 27.32 3.46 9.47
N ILE A 210 26.66 2.38 9.05
CA ILE A 210 25.23 2.36 8.78
C ILE A 210 24.56 1.33 9.69
N ALA A 211 23.57 1.75 10.48
CA ALA A 211 22.76 0.82 11.26
C ALA A 211 21.86 -0.02 10.36
N VAL A 212 21.67 -1.27 10.72
CA VAL A 212 20.85 -2.27 10.04
C VAL A 212 19.88 -2.83 11.06
N LYS A 213 18.60 -2.62 10.82
CA LYS A 213 17.53 -3.18 11.63
C LYS A 213 17.31 -4.64 11.26
N ILE A 214 17.58 -5.51 12.21
CA ILE A 214 17.39 -6.96 12.12
C ILE A 214 16.03 -7.31 12.76
N GLY A 215 15.19 -8.06 12.04
CA GLY A 215 13.94 -8.63 12.56
C GLY A 215 14.06 -10.14 12.71
N MET A 216 13.70 -10.67 13.88
CA MET A 216 13.88 -12.07 14.26
C MET A 216 12.59 -12.72 14.77
N LEU A 217 12.42 -14.01 14.47
CA LEU A 217 11.41 -14.86 15.10
C LEU A 217 11.74 -15.09 16.58
N ALA A 218 10.77 -15.61 17.33
CA ALA A 218 10.93 -15.85 18.77
C ALA A 218 12.03 -16.87 19.10
N ASP A 219 12.43 -17.71 18.13
CA ASP A 219 13.53 -18.67 18.24
C ASP A 219 14.90 -18.11 17.81
N GLY A 220 14.95 -16.82 17.47
CA GLY A 220 16.18 -16.11 17.08
C GLY A 220 16.52 -16.18 15.59
N ARG A 221 15.73 -16.88 14.75
CA ARG A 221 15.96 -16.87 13.30
C ARG A 221 15.74 -15.49 12.71
N VAL A 222 16.69 -15.00 11.93
CA VAL A 222 16.59 -13.72 11.24
C VAL A 222 15.65 -13.85 10.04
N VAL A 223 14.69 -12.92 9.93
CA VAL A 223 13.70 -12.84 8.85
C VAL A 223 14.02 -11.69 7.90
N THR A 224 14.54 -10.58 8.43
CA THR A 224 14.81 -9.38 7.64
C THR A 224 15.99 -8.61 8.21
N ALA A 225 16.76 -7.98 7.33
CA ALA A 225 17.79 -7.00 7.69
C ALA A 225 17.69 -5.82 6.73
N GLN A 226 17.41 -4.64 7.28
CA GLN A 226 17.17 -3.44 6.49
C GLN A 226 18.09 -2.33 6.99
N PRO A 227 19.00 -1.80 6.16
CA PRO A 227 19.74 -0.59 6.48
C PRO A 227 18.79 0.55 6.85
N GLU A 228 19.11 1.29 7.91
CA GLU A 228 18.34 2.45 8.33
C GLU A 228 18.51 3.59 7.32
N TRP A 229 17.37 4.07 6.81
CA TRP A 229 17.35 4.98 5.67
C TRP A 229 18.08 6.30 5.95
N ASP A 230 17.94 6.85 7.16
CA ASP A 230 18.57 8.12 7.52
C ASP A 230 20.10 8.00 7.56
N ASP A 231 20.63 6.89 8.08
CA ASP A 231 22.07 6.60 8.06
C ASP A 231 22.58 6.47 6.63
N VAL A 232 21.84 5.76 5.77
CA VAL A 232 22.17 5.60 4.35
C VAL A 232 22.21 6.96 3.64
N GLN A 233 21.25 7.85 3.90
CA GLN A 233 21.24 9.20 3.32
C GLN A 233 22.41 10.05 3.81
N GLN A 234 22.73 9.98 5.10
CA GLN A 234 23.87 10.70 5.67
C GLN A 234 25.20 10.19 5.13
N ALA A 235 25.37 8.88 5.04
CA ALA A 235 26.56 8.25 4.45
C ALA A 235 26.71 8.60 2.97
N ALA A 236 25.62 8.53 2.18
CA ALA A 236 25.63 8.92 0.78
C ALA A 236 26.07 10.38 0.56
N THR A 237 25.62 11.29 1.44
CA THR A 237 26.04 12.69 1.41
C THR A 237 27.53 12.84 1.69
N ARG A 238 28.06 12.14 2.72
CA ARG A 238 29.48 12.21 3.10
C ARG A 238 30.42 11.57 2.09
N LEU A 239 29.99 10.47 1.46
CA LEU A 239 30.73 9.77 0.42
C LEU A 239 30.64 10.43 -0.96
N GLY A 240 29.73 11.39 -1.15
CA GLY A 240 29.45 11.98 -2.45
C GLY A 240 28.88 10.98 -3.47
N GLN A 241 28.11 10.00 -3.00
CA GLN A 241 27.56 8.91 -3.81
C GLN A 241 26.02 8.96 -3.88
N PRO A 242 25.40 8.39 -4.92
CA PRO A 242 23.94 8.22 -4.95
C PRO A 242 23.44 7.32 -3.80
N THR A 243 22.41 7.76 -3.07
CA THR A 243 21.80 7.01 -1.95
C THR A 243 21.48 5.56 -2.30
N ARG A 244 20.97 5.31 -3.52
CA ARG A 244 20.66 3.95 -3.99
C ARG A 244 21.87 3.01 -4.07
N TRP A 245 23.08 3.54 -4.27
CA TRP A 245 24.31 2.75 -4.32
C TRP A 245 24.82 2.42 -2.91
N VAL A 246 24.78 3.42 -2.02
CA VAL A 246 25.10 3.21 -0.60
C VAL A 246 24.13 2.24 0.05
N LEU A 247 22.83 2.33 -0.26
CA LEU A 247 21.82 1.37 0.18
C LEU A 247 22.17 -0.06 -0.28
N ALA A 248 22.46 -0.23 -1.58
CA ALA A 248 22.79 -1.55 -2.12
C ALA A 248 24.06 -2.14 -1.48
N ALA A 249 25.08 -1.32 -1.24
CA ALA A 249 26.30 -1.73 -0.55
C ALA A 249 26.03 -2.10 0.92
N ALA A 250 25.22 -1.32 1.63
CA ALA A 250 24.83 -1.60 3.02
C ALA A 250 24.01 -2.89 3.12
N THR A 251 23.06 -3.11 2.21
CA THR A 251 22.29 -4.36 2.13
C THR A 251 23.21 -5.55 1.85
N ALA A 252 24.16 -5.43 0.92
CA ALA A 252 25.11 -6.49 0.65
C ALA A 252 26.01 -6.79 1.87
N ALA A 253 26.50 -5.76 2.55
CA ALA A 253 27.30 -5.90 3.77
C ALA A 253 26.49 -6.58 4.90
N ALA A 254 25.23 -6.21 5.06
CA ALA A 254 24.34 -6.80 6.07
C ALA A 254 24.09 -8.30 5.88
N LEU A 255 24.12 -8.77 4.64
CA LEU A 255 23.97 -10.19 4.29
C LEU A 255 25.30 -10.97 4.36
N ASN A 256 26.45 -10.27 4.33
CA ASN A 256 27.79 -10.85 4.26
C ASN A 256 28.57 -10.76 5.58
N THR A 257 28.04 -10.11 6.61
CA THR A 257 28.64 -10.15 7.96
C THR A 257 28.54 -11.55 8.55
N ASP A 258 29.57 -12.00 9.27
CA ASP A 258 29.66 -13.26 10.04
C ASP A 258 28.61 -13.40 11.18
N GLY A 259 27.50 -12.65 11.09
CA GLY A 259 26.33 -12.76 11.94
C GLY A 259 25.46 -13.98 11.60
N PRO A 260 24.38 -14.21 12.36
CA PRO A 260 23.52 -15.39 12.18
C PRO A 260 23.03 -15.48 10.73
N SER A 261 23.26 -16.63 10.11
CA SER A 261 22.90 -16.91 8.73
C SER A 261 21.42 -16.61 8.49
N PHE A 262 21.13 -15.87 7.42
CA PHE A 262 19.76 -15.78 6.90
C PHE A 262 19.35 -17.17 6.37
N PRO A 263 18.12 -17.65 6.64
CA PRO A 263 17.61 -18.89 6.11
C PRO A 263 17.43 -18.86 4.59
#